data_AF-A0A1I0VJ51-F1
#
_entry.id   AF-A0A1I0VJ51-F1
#
_cell.length_a   1.000
_cell.length_b   1.000
_cell.length_c   1.000
_cell.angle_alpha   90.00
_cell.angle_beta   90.00
_cell.angle_gamma   90.00
#
_symmetry.space_group_name_H-M   'P 1'
#
loop_
_entity.id
_entity.type
_entity.pdbx_description
1 polymer ?
#
loop_
_entity_poly.entity_id
_entity_poly.type
_entity_poly.pdbx_seq_one_letter_code
_entity_poly.pdbx_strand_id
1 'polypeptide(L)'
;MRTKKNGVHMPRDLKEGIQRYHDIHCTMIEGDRKKPSINLPKNKIKTRWSPGFCKICGEHMECVTNYHAGLHGYKSADAMIKDNMIEFD
;
A
#
# COMPACT_ATOMS: atom_id res chain seq x y z
N MET A 1 20.35 48.10 -5.54
CA MET A 1 19.85 48.07 -6.93
C MET A 1 19.05 46.79 -7.14
N ARG A 2 17.76 46.86 -7.47
CA ARG A 2 16.94 45.68 -7.84
C ARG A 2 17.03 45.48 -9.34
N THR A 3 17.54 44.34 -9.79
CA THR A 3 17.53 43.96 -11.21
C THR A 3 16.09 43.71 -11.65
N LYS A 4 15.61 44.48 -12.65
CA LYS A 4 14.35 44.17 -13.32
C LYS A 4 14.56 42.86 -14.06
N LYS A 5 13.84 41.80 -13.67
CA LYS A 5 13.78 40.58 -14.47
C LYS A 5 13.11 40.95 -15.80
N ASN A 6 13.82 40.77 -16.92
CA ASN A 6 13.25 40.94 -18.25
C ASN A 6 12.20 39.84 -18.45
N GLY A 7 10.95 40.11 -18.06
CA GLY A 7 9.83 39.23 -18.34
C GLY A 7 9.57 39.20 -19.85
N VAL A 8 9.44 38.01 -20.42
CA VAL A 8 9.01 37.87 -21.82
C VAL A 8 7.56 38.34 -21.90
N HIS A 9 7.28 39.30 -22.78
CA HIS A 9 5.91 39.73 -23.05
C HIS A 9 5.17 38.60 -23.77
N MET A 10 4.29 37.90 -23.05
CA MET A 10 3.40 36.90 -23.66
C MET A 10 2.15 37.58 -24.22
N PRO A 11 1.80 37.34 -25.50
CA PRO A 11 0.53 37.76 -26.06
C PRO A 11 -0.64 37.23 -25.24
N ARG A 12 -1.70 38.03 -25.11
CA ARG A 12 -2.89 37.69 -24.32
C ARG A 12 -3.51 36.37 -24.75
N ASP A 13 -3.58 36.12 -26.06
CA ASP A 13 -4.18 34.91 -26.62
C ASP A 13 -3.40 33.65 -26.26
N LEU A 14 -2.07 33.76 -26.21
CA LEU A 14 -1.19 32.67 -25.77
C LEU A 14 -1.40 32.36 -24.28
N LYS A 15 -1.52 33.40 -23.45
CA LYS A 15 -1.79 33.24 -22.01
C LYS A 15 -3.16 32.59 -21.77
N GLU A 16 -4.19 33.01 -22.50
CA GLU A 16 -5.53 32.44 -22.41
C GLU A 16 -5.56 30.98 -22.91
N GLY A 17 -4.83 30.66 -23.98
CA GLY A 17 -4.71 29.29 -24.48
C GLY A 17 -4.04 28.34 -23.47
N ILE A 18 -2.92 28.78 -22.86
CA ILE A 18 -2.23 28.02 -21.82
C ILE A 18 -3.14 27.79 -20.61
N GLN A 19 -3.86 28.81 -20.16
CA GLN A 19 -4.77 28.71 -19.02
C GLN A 19 -5.90 27.71 -19.31
N ARG A 20 -6.55 27.80 -20.48
CA ARG A 20 -7.63 26.88 -20.87
C ARG A 20 -7.14 25.42 -20.92
N TYR A 21 -5.96 25.18 -21.48
CA TYR A 21 -5.39 23.83 -21.54
C TYR A 21 -5.10 23.28 -20.14
N HIS A 22 -4.54 24.10 -19.26
CA HIS A 22 -4.30 23.74 -17.86
C HIS A 22 -5.61 23.38 -17.13
N ASP A 23 -6.66 24.20 -17.27
CA ASP A 23 -7.92 24.00 -16.58
C ASP A 23 -8.64 22.72 -17.07
N ILE A 24 -8.62 22.46 -18.38
CA ILE A 24 -9.15 21.22 -18.97
C ILE A 24 -8.39 19.99 -18.46
N HIS A 25 -7.06 20.06 -18.39
CA HIS A 25 -6.25 18.92 -17.95
C HIS A 25 -6.36 18.66 -16.44
N CYS A 26 -6.41 19.71 -15.62
CA CYS A 26 -6.62 19.58 -14.17
C CYS A 26 -8.00 18.98 -13.85
N THR A 27 -9.06 19.43 -14.54
CA THR A 27 -10.41 18.89 -14.33
C THR A 27 -10.53 17.41 -14.70
N MET A 28 -9.82 16.94 -15.74
CA MET A 28 -9.75 15.51 -16.07
C MET A 28 -9.02 14.69 -14.98
N ILE A 29 -7.92 15.21 -14.43
CA ILE A 29 -7.16 14.54 -13.35
C ILE A 29 -7.96 14.47 -12.04
N GLU A 30 -8.81 15.47 -11.78
CA GLU A 30 -9.58 15.57 -10.54
C GLU A 30 -10.92 14.82 -10.61
N GLY A 31 -11.57 14.77 -11.78
CA GLY A 31 -12.85 14.11 -11.99
C GLY A 31 -12.84 12.59 -11.80
N ASP A 32 -11.71 11.93 -12.12
CA ASP A 32 -11.58 10.47 -12.09
C ASP A 32 -11.04 9.90 -10.75
N ARG A 33 -10.90 10.71 -9.71
CA ARG A 33 -10.31 10.28 -8.42
C ARG A 33 -11.24 9.51 -7.49
N LYS A 34 -12.39 9.01 -7.97
CA LYS A 34 -13.16 8.07 -7.17
C LYS A 34 -12.51 6.70 -7.28
N LYS A 35 -11.53 6.43 -6.40
CA LYS A 35 -11.03 5.07 -6.18
C LYS A 35 -12.26 4.16 -6.02
N PRO A 36 -12.38 3.07 -6.81
CA PRO A 36 -13.48 2.14 -6.62
C PRO A 36 -13.46 1.70 -5.16
N SER A 37 -14.61 1.77 -4.48
CA SER A 37 -14.71 1.27 -3.10
C SER A 37 -14.65 -0.25 -3.16
N ILE A 38 -13.43 -0.78 -3.19
CA ILE A 38 -13.21 -2.22 -3.07
C ILE A 38 -13.54 -2.56 -1.62
N ASN A 39 -14.76 -3.04 -1.39
CA ASN A 39 -15.18 -3.63 -0.13
C ASN A 39 -14.50 -4.99 0.01
N LEU A 40 -13.23 -5.00 0.40
CA LEU A 40 -12.55 -6.23 0.80
C LEU A 40 -13.24 -6.78 2.06
N PRO A 41 -13.51 -8.09 2.13
CA PRO A 41 -14.04 -8.72 3.33
C PRO A 41 -13.17 -8.38 4.55
N LYS A 42 -13.80 -7.87 5.62
CA LYS A 42 -13.11 -7.52 6.87
C LYS A 42 -12.55 -8.73 7.62
N ASN A 43 -13.05 -9.94 7.32
CA ASN A 43 -12.52 -11.18 7.85
C ASN A 43 -11.26 -11.57 7.07
N LYS A 44 -10.15 -10.94 7.42
CA LYS A 44 -8.83 -11.41 7.01
C LYS A 44 -8.61 -12.75 7.70
N ILE A 45 -8.78 -13.84 6.96
CA ILE A 45 -8.32 -15.17 7.38
C ILE A 45 -6.85 -14.99 7.76
N LYS A 46 -6.51 -15.26 9.02
CA LYS A 46 -5.13 -15.16 9.47
C LYS A 46 -4.34 -16.28 8.81
N THR A 47 -3.22 -15.90 8.22
CA THR A 47 -2.35 -16.81 7.47
C THR A 47 -0.97 -16.78 8.08
N ARG A 48 -0.04 -17.57 7.55
CA ARG A 48 1.39 -17.49 7.90
C ARG A 48 2.00 -16.08 7.83
N TRP A 49 1.38 -15.14 7.14
CA TRP A 49 1.83 -13.75 7.03
C TRP A 49 1.26 -12.83 8.11
N SER A 50 0.49 -13.38 9.05
CA SER A 50 -0.03 -12.66 10.21
C SER A 50 0.91 -12.85 11.40
N PRO A 51 1.10 -11.82 12.23
CA PRO A 51 1.89 -11.93 13.44
C PRO A 51 1.21 -12.85 14.46
N GLY A 52 2.01 -13.46 15.31
CA GLY A 52 1.53 -14.33 16.37
C GLY A 52 2.66 -14.98 17.14
N PHE A 53 2.31 -15.92 18.02
CA PHE A 53 3.28 -16.64 18.82
C PHE A 53 3.20 -18.16 18.59
N CYS A 54 4.36 -18.80 18.68
CA CYS A 54 4.49 -20.26 18.64
C CYS A 54 4.20 -20.85 20.03
N LYS A 55 3.22 -21.76 20.12
CA LYS A 55 2.88 -22.46 21.36
C LYS A 55 3.91 -23.48 21.82
N ILE A 56 4.83 -23.88 20.93
CA ILE A 56 5.84 -24.91 21.20
C ILE A 56 7.06 -24.30 21.90
N CYS A 57 7.60 -23.20 21.36
CA CYS A 57 8.79 -22.54 21.91
C CYS A 57 8.50 -21.21 22.63
N GLY A 58 7.29 -20.66 22.51
CA GLY A 58 6.93 -19.37 23.12
C GLY A 58 7.48 -18.14 22.38
N GLU A 59 8.08 -18.31 21.20
CA GLU A 59 8.63 -17.21 20.41
C GLU A 59 7.51 -16.42 19.71
N HIS A 60 7.58 -15.10 19.79
CA HIS A 60 6.75 -14.19 19.00
C HIS A 60 7.39 -13.97 17.63
N MET A 61 6.56 -14.00 16.59
CA MET A 61 7.01 -13.88 15.21
C MET A 61 6.10 -12.92 14.44
N GLU A 62 6.68 -12.06 13.60
CA GLU A 62 5.91 -11.23 12.67
C GLU A 62 5.25 -12.05 11.55
N CYS A 63 5.87 -13.18 11.19
CA CYS A 63 5.32 -14.16 10.26
C CYS A 63 5.87 -15.56 10.54
N VAL A 64 5.07 -16.58 10.23
CA VAL A 64 5.44 -17.98 10.40
C VAL A 64 6.22 -18.46 9.18
N THR A 65 7.52 -18.70 9.35
CA THR A 65 8.39 -19.18 8.26
C THR A 65 8.41 -20.70 8.19
N ASN A 66 8.70 -21.25 7.00
CA ASN A 66 8.91 -22.71 6.86
C ASN A 66 10.13 -23.18 7.64
N TYR A 67 11.11 -22.30 7.84
CA TYR A 67 12.28 -22.57 8.68
C TYR A 67 11.87 -22.82 10.13
N HIS A 68 11.10 -21.90 10.73
CA HIS A 68 10.62 -22.07 12.10
C HIS A 68 9.74 -23.32 12.25
N ALA A 69 8.85 -23.58 11.28
CA ALA A 69 8.06 -24.81 11.24
C ALA A 69 8.95 -26.07 11.20
N GLY A 70 10.03 -26.04 10.42
CA GLY A 70 11.00 -27.13 10.31
C GLY A 70 11.73 -27.44 11.63
N LEU A 71 12.01 -26.43 12.46
CA LEU A 71 12.59 -26.63 13.81
C LEU A 71 11.69 -27.46 14.72
N HIS A 72 10.39 -27.46 14.46
CA HIS A 72 9.38 -28.23 15.19
C HIS A 72 8.91 -29.49 14.44
N GLY A 73 9.62 -29.90 13.38
CA GLY A 73 9.32 -31.11 12.63
C GLY A 73 8.16 -30.99 11.63
N TYR A 74 7.65 -29.78 11.38
CA TYR A 74 6.61 -29.56 10.39
C TYR A 74 7.17 -29.45 8.98
N LYS A 75 6.45 -30.01 8.00
CA LYS A 75 6.80 -29.91 6.58
C LYS A 75 6.63 -28.50 6.01
N SER A 76 5.74 -27.69 6.60
CA SER A 76 5.48 -26.31 6.19
C SER A 76 4.87 -25.49 7.33
N ALA A 77 4.97 -24.16 7.22
CA ALA A 77 4.29 -23.24 8.13
C ALA A 77 2.77 -23.45 8.14
N ASP A 78 2.17 -23.74 6.97
CA ASP A 78 0.73 -23.96 6.87
C ASP A 78 0.28 -25.23 7.62
N ALA A 79 1.10 -26.28 7.64
CA ALA A 79 0.84 -27.47 8.44
C ALA A 79 0.87 -27.16 9.95
N MET A 80 1.86 -26.37 10.38
CA MET A 80 1.99 -25.91 11.76
C MET A 80 0.78 -25.06 12.21
N ILE A 81 0.30 -24.18 11.33
CA ILE A 81 -0.90 -23.35 11.58
C ILE A 81 -2.16 -24.21 11.63
N LYS A 82 -2.30 -25.17 10.71
CA LYS A 82 -3.45 -26.10 10.66
C LYS A 82 -3.58 -26.93 11.93
N ASP A 83 -2.45 -27.26 12.56
CA ASP A 83 -2.39 -27.97 13.83
C ASP A 83 -2.60 -27.07 15.05
N ASN A 84 -2.94 -25.78 14.85
CA ASN A 84 -3.18 -24.78 15.91
C ASN A 84 -1.98 -24.52 16.84
N MET A 85 -0.75 -24.72 16.34
CA MET A 85 0.48 -24.42 17.08
C MET A 85 0.87 -22.94 17.05
N ILE A 86 0.19 -22.14 16.23
CA ILE A 86 0.34 -20.69 16.16
C ILE A 86 -0.90 -20.03 16.72
N GLU A 87 -0.72 -19.10 17.64
CA GLU A 87 -1.78 -18.21 18.11
C GLU A 87 -1.50 -16.81 17.58
N PHE A 88 -2.43 -16.34 16.75
CA PHE A 88 -2.24 -15.08 16.05
C PHE A 88 -2.86 -13.91 16.83
N ASP A 89 -2.17 -12.77 16.82
CA ASP A 89 -2.58 -11.50 17.45
C ASP A 89 -3.77 -10.84 16.75
#